data_AF-A0A4R2KYF4-F1
#
_entry.id   AF-A0A4R2KYF4-F1
#
_cell.length_a   1.000
_cell.length_b   1.000
_cell.length_c   1.000
_cell.angle_alpha   90.00
_cell.angle_beta   90.00
_cell.angle_gamma   90.00
#
_symmetry.space_group_name_H-M   'P 1'
#
loop_
_entity.id
_entity.type
_entity.pdbx_description
1 polymer ?
#
loop_
_entity_poly.entity_id
_entity_poly.type
_entity_poly.pdbx_seq_one_letter_code
_entity_poly.pdbx_strand_id
1 'polypeptide(L)'
;MDDLDDIVREFLAESNENLDRLDNELVALETAPDDRDTLASIFRTIHTIKGTCGFLGFGRLEKVAHAGENLLSKLRDGEIRLTPERTTA
;
A
#
# COMPACT_ATOMS: atom_id res chain seq x y z
N MET A 1 -29.97 -4.39 4.88
CA MET A 1 -28.54 -4.64 4.66
C MET A 1 -27.86 -4.17 5.94
N ASP A 2 -26.97 -4.98 6.51
CA ASP A 2 -26.39 -4.70 7.83
C ASP A 2 -25.44 -3.49 7.73
N ASP A 3 -25.41 -2.60 8.73
CA ASP A 3 -24.58 -1.37 8.68
C ASP A 3 -23.09 -1.71 8.50
N LEU A 4 -22.68 -2.87 9.00
CA LEU A 4 -21.34 -3.41 8.80
C LEU A 4 -21.06 -3.78 7.33
N ASP A 5 -22.04 -4.33 6.61
CA ASP A 5 -21.86 -4.70 5.20
C ASP A 5 -21.62 -3.46 4.33
N ASP A 6 -22.27 -2.34 4.64
CA ASP A 6 -22.07 -1.07 3.93
C ASP A 6 -20.66 -0.51 4.18
N ILE A 7 -20.18 -0.54 5.43
CA ILE A 7 -18.81 -0.15 5.78
C ILE A 7 -17.77 -1.01 5.05
N VAL A 8 -18.00 -2.33 4.99
CA VAL A 8 -17.09 -3.25 4.29
C VAL A 8 -17.08 -2.98 2.79
N ARG A 9 -18.23 -2.67 2.19
CA ARG A 9 -18.28 -2.32 0.76
C ARG A 9 -17.51 -1.04 0.46
N GLU A 10 -17.66 -0.01 1.28
CA GLU A 10 -16.91 1.23 1.13
C GLU A 10 -15.41 0.97 1.26
N PHE A 11 -14.99 0.24 2.29
CA PHE A 11 -13.60 -0.14 2.48
C PHE A 11 -13.02 -0.88 1.26
N LEU A 12 -13.77 -1.82 0.68
CA LEU A 12 -13.33 -2.56 -0.50
C LEU A 12 -13.23 -1.65 -1.74
N ALA A 13 -14.17 -0.71 -1.92
CA ALA A 13 -14.13 0.26 -3.01
C ALA A 13 -12.90 1.18 -2.90
N GLU A 14 -12.71 1.82 -1.74
CA GLU A 14 -11.55 2.68 -1.47
C GLU A 14 -10.23 1.91 -1.57
N SER A 15 -10.20 0.66 -1.10
CA SER A 15 -8.99 -0.16 -1.18
C SER A 15 -8.62 -0.49 -2.62
N ASN A 16 -9.60 -0.80 -3.49
CA ASN A 16 -9.34 -1.06 -4.90
C ASN A 16 -8.81 0.19 -5.61
N GLU A 17 -9.42 1.36 -5.39
CA GLU A 17 -8.92 2.62 -5.98
C GLU A 17 -7.49 2.95 -5.52
N ASN A 18 -7.20 2.70 -4.24
CA ASN A 18 -5.85 2.85 -3.70
C ASN A 18 -4.86 1.86 -4.30
N LEU A 19 -5.26 0.61 -4.54
CA LEU A 19 -4.43 -0.41 -5.17
C LEU A 19 -4.17 -0.07 -6.65
N ASP A 20 -5.17 0.40 -7.39
CA ASP A 20 -4.99 0.85 -8.78
C ASP A 20 -3.98 2.01 -8.87
N ARG A 21 -4.04 2.96 -7.92
CA ARG A 21 -3.05 4.04 -7.84
C ARG A 21 -1.67 3.49 -7.49
N LEU A 22 -1.58 2.57 -6.55
CA LEU A 22 -0.33 1.95 -6.11
C LEU A 22 0.35 1.20 -7.27
N ASP A 23 -0.40 0.48 -8.09
CA ASP A 23 0.14 -0.20 -9.28
C ASP A 23 0.78 0.80 -10.26
N ASN A 24 0.10 1.91 -10.55
CA ASN A 24 0.65 2.95 -11.42
C ASN A 24 1.91 3.63 -10.83
N GLU A 25 1.91 3.88 -9.52
CA GLU A 25 3.06 4.46 -8.82
C GLU A 25 4.26 3.50 -8.78
N LEU A 26 4.02 2.20 -8.62
CA LEU A 26 5.08 1.17 -8.70
C LEU A 26 5.71 1.10 -10.09
N VAL A 27 4.89 1.14 -11.15
CA VAL A 27 5.40 1.18 -12.54
C VAL A 27 6.23 2.45 -12.77
N ALA A 28 5.80 3.60 -12.25
CA ALA A 28 6.58 4.84 -12.35
C ALA A 28 7.96 4.70 -11.67
N LEU A 29 8.03 4.06 -10.51
CA LEU A 29 9.27 3.81 -9.80
C LEU A 29 10.23 2.87 -10.55
N GLU A 30 9.77 2.03 -11.47
CA GLU A 30 10.68 1.23 -12.31
C GLU A 30 11.59 2.12 -13.17
N THR A 31 11.06 3.27 -13.61
CA THR A 31 11.80 4.25 -14.42
C THR A 31 12.54 5.28 -13.56
N ALA A 32 12.05 5.55 -12.35
CA ALA A 32 12.58 6.55 -11.42
C ALA A 32 12.65 5.99 -9.98
N PRO A 33 13.56 5.02 -9.69
CA PRO A 33 13.58 4.29 -8.42
C PRO A 33 13.93 5.14 -7.20
N ASP A 34 14.54 6.31 -7.41
CA ASP A 34 14.90 7.26 -6.35
C ASP A 34 13.87 8.40 -6.19
N ASP A 35 12.71 8.33 -6.87
CA ASP A 35 11.64 9.30 -6.73
C ASP A 35 10.97 9.19 -5.35
N ARG A 36 11.41 10.08 -4.46
CA ARG A 36 10.98 10.14 -3.07
C ARG A 36 9.52 10.54 -2.92
N ASP A 37 8.98 11.33 -3.83
CA ASP A 37 7.59 11.79 -3.75
C ASP A 37 6.65 10.64 -4.09
N THR A 38 7.00 9.86 -5.12
CA THR A 38 6.27 8.63 -5.47
C THR A 38 6.38 7.59 -4.36
N LEU A 39 7.58 7.33 -3.82
CA LEU A 39 7.75 6.43 -2.66
C LEU A 39 6.93 6.86 -1.44
N ALA A 40 6.90 8.16 -1.13
CA ALA A 40 6.10 8.69 -0.03
C ALA A 40 4.60 8.55 -0.29
N SER A 41 4.15 8.65 -1.55
CA SER A 41 2.77 8.41 -1.95
C SER A 41 2.35 6.96 -1.71
N ILE A 42 3.14 6.00 -2.20
CA ILE A 42 2.89 4.56 -2.01
C ILE A 42 2.87 4.20 -0.53
N PHE A 43 3.82 4.73 0.25
CA PHE A 43 3.87 4.51 1.70
C PHE A 43 2.58 4.99 2.39
N ARG A 44 2.08 6.19 2.06
CA ARG A 44 0.82 6.70 2.61
C ARG A 44 -0.37 5.82 2.24
N THR A 45 -0.43 5.33 0.99
CA THR A 45 -1.48 4.42 0.53
C THR A 45 -1.56 3.17 1.40
N ILE A 46 -0.44 2.47 1.58
CA ILE A 46 -0.37 1.26 2.39
C ILE A 46 -0.65 1.55 3.87
N HIS A 47 -0.15 2.68 4.39
CA HIS A 47 -0.41 3.09 5.76
C HIS A 47 -1.91 3.29 6.04
N THR A 48 -2.62 3.93 5.12
CA THR A 48 -4.08 4.12 5.20
C THR A 48 -4.80 2.78 5.20
N ILE A 49 -4.48 1.89 4.24
CA ILE A 49 -5.11 0.55 4.17
C ILE A 49 -4.86 -0.24 5.47
N LYS A 50 -3.63 -0.22 6.00
CA LYS A 50 -3.29 -0.85 7.28
C LYS A 50 -4.14 -0.29 8.43
N GLY A 51 -4.25 1.05 8.51
CA GLY A 51 -5.05 1.73 9.53
C GLY A 51 -6.52 1.31 9.49
N THR A 52 -7.12 1.29 8.29
CA THR A 52 -8.51 0.86 8.13
C THR A 52 -8.68 -0.63 8.45
N CYS A 53 -7.73 -1.49 8.08
CA CYS A 53 -7.75 -2.91 8.46
C CYS A 53 -7.71 -3.09 9.98
N GLY A 54 -6.87 -2.33 10.69
CA GLY A 54 -6.79 -2.35 12.15
C GLY A 54 -8.09 -1.85 12.80
N PHE A 55 -8.66 -0.77 12.28
CA PHE A 55 -9.94 -0.22 12.75
C PHE A 55 -11.10 -1.22 12.59
N LEU A 56 -11.19 -1.91 11.46
CA LEU A 56 -12.23 -2.92 11.18
C LEU A 56 -11.97 -4.29 11.82
N GLY A 57 -10.83 -4.47 12.51
CA GLY A 57 -10.47 -5.75 13.12
C GLY A 57 -10.04 -6.83 12.12
N PHE A 58 -9.67 -6.45 10.90
CA PHE A 58 -9.21 -7.35 9.84
C PHE A 58 -7.74 -7.75 10.01
N GLY A 59 -7.43 -8.43 11.11
CA GLY A 59 -6.04 -8.69 11.52
C GLY A 59 -5.20 -9.52 10.54
N ARG A 60 -5.82 -10.25 9.59
CA ARG A 60 -5.07 -10.89 8.49
C ARG A 60 -4.61 -9.87 7.46
N LEU A 61 -5.48 -8.97 7.03
CA LEU A 61 -5.16 -7.92 6.06
C LEU A 61 -4.20 -6.89 6.66
N GLU A 62 -4.40 -6.53 7.93
CA GLU A 62 -3.51 -5.63 8.66
C GLU A 62 -2.05 -6.15 8.64
N LYS A 63 -1.84 -7.45 8.86
CA LYS A 63 -0.50 -8.06 8.81
C LYS A 63 0.15 -7.98 7.43
N VAL A 64 -0.62 -8.15 6.37
CA VAL A 64 -0.13 -8.03 4.98
C VAL A 64 0.23 -6.58 4.67
N ALA A 65 -0.65 -5.64 4.98
CA ALA A 65 -0.40 -4.21 4.79
C ALA A 65 0.82 -3.74 5.61
N HIS A 66 0.96 -4.22 6.84
CA HIS A 66 2.13 -3.94 7.67
C HIS A 66 3.44 -4.51 7.08
N ALA A 67 3.43 -5.72 6.50
CA ALA A 67 4.60 -6.25 5.81
C ALA A 67 5.00 -5.36 4.62
N GLY A 68 4.03 -4.87 3.85
CA GLY A 68 4.24 -3.89 2.78
C GLY A 68 4.82 -2.57 3.29
N GLU A 69 4.26 -2.02 4.37
CA GLU A 69 4.74 -0.77 5.00
C GLU A 69 6.20 -0.88 5.44
N ASN A 70 6.60 -2.03 6.01
CA ASN A 70 7.97 -2.28 6.43
C ASN A 70 8.93 -2.37 5.23
N LEU A 71 8.51 -2.98 4.13
CA LEU A 71 9.31 -3.02 2.90
C LEU A 71 9.51 -1.61 2.32
N LEU A 72 8.43 -0.84 2.23
CA LEU A 72 8.46 0.53 1.71
C LEU A 72 9.27 1.48 2.60
N SER A 73 9.24 1.29 3.92
CA SER A 73 10.09 2.05 4.84
C SER A 73 11.58 1.85 4.52
N LYS A 74 12.01 0.60 4.32
CA LYS A 74 13.40 0.29 3.96
C LYS A 74 13.81 0.86 2.60
N LEU A 75 12.89 0.87 1.62
CA LEU A 75 13.12 1.52 0.32
C LEU A 75 13.29 3.03 0.48
N ARG A 76 12.37 3.68 1.20
CA ARG A 76 12.40 5.12 1.48
C ARG A 76 13.66 5.54 2.23
N ASP A 77 14.07 4.75 3.20
CA ASP A 77 15.22 5.04 4.06
C ASP A 77 16.56 4.67 3.38
N GLY A 78 16.51 4.09 2.16
CA GLY A 78 17.67 3.74 1.34
C GLY A 78 18.42 2.48 1.80
N GLU A 79 17.84 1.71 2.74
CA GLU A 79 18.40 0.45 3.23
C GLU A 79 18.37 -0.65 2.16
N ILE A 80 17.37 -0.61 1.27
CA ILE A 80 17.24 -1.47 0.11
C ILE A 80 17.01 -0.63 -1.14
N ARG A 81 17.59 -1.05 -2.27
CA ARG A 81 17.36 -0.42 -3.57
C ARG A 81 16.23 -1.12 -4.31
N LEU A 82 15.38 -0.34 -4.95
CA LEU A 82 14.41 -0.88 -5.89
C LEU A 82 15.16 -1.45 -7.12
N THR A 83 14.77 -2.64 -7.54
CA THR A 83 15.24 -3.28 -8.77
C THR A 83 14.02 -3.81 -9.52
N PRO A 84 14.10 -4.05 -10.85
CA PRO A 84 12.97 -4.60 -11.61
C PRO A 84 12.43 -5.90 -11.01
N GLU A 85 13.29 -6.74 -10.42
CA GLU A 85 12.88 -7.99 -9.75
C GLU A 85 12.18 -7.77 -8.40
N ARG A 86 12.22 -6.55 -7.85
CA ARG A 86 11.54 -6.16 -6.61
C ARG A 86 10.25 -5.39 -6.85
N THR A 87 10.05 -4.82 -8.03
CA THR A 87 8.77 -4.24 -8.47
C THR A 87 7.87 -5.28 -9.13
N THR A 88 8.44 -6.33 -9.71
CA THR A 88 7.68 -7.43 -10.31
C THR A 88 7.38 -8.50 -9.25
N ALA A 89 6.10 -8.81 -9.03
CA ALA A 89 5.63 -9.88 -8.16
C ALA A 89 6.03 -11.28 -8.67
#